data_AF-A0A0L8HME9-F1
#
_entry.id   AF-A0A0L8HME9-F1
#
_cell.length_a   1.000
_cell.length_b   1.000
_cell.length_c   1.000
_cell.angle_alpha   90.00
_cell.angle_beta   90.00
_cell.angle_gamma   90.00
#
_symmetry.space_group_name_H-M   'P 1'
#
loop_
_entity.id
_entity.type
_entity.pdbx_description
1 polymer ?
#
loop_
_entity_poly.entity_id
_entity_poly.type
_entity_poly.pdbx_seq_one_letter_code
_entity_poly.pdbx_strand_id
1 'polypeptide(L)'
;MKTWQYKHPKHWSRSEVLDWIFWSIENENLDASRMRGEAFQNIDGVQLCEMTVEKFLQKEPNYGAILFQILSSLIHKLKNQLLWEFLYDALKNPGYNPRFLKWENEVEGIFRFVQSEMMANVWGELKNNENMNYEKLSRAMRHYYRRGILERVEGRRLVYKFSRNAIEKLKLRSK
;
A
#
# COMPACT_ATOMS: atom_id res chain seq x y z
N MET A 1 -1.50 3.37 15.98
CA MET A 1 -1.56 3.80 14.57
C MET A 1 -1.40 2.57 13.70
N LYS A 2 -2.25 2.33 12.69
CA LYS A 2 -2.23 1.11 11.85
C LYS A 2 -1.06 1.12 10.85
N THR A 3 0.16 0.96 11.34
CA THR A 3 1.40 1.08 10.54
C THR A 3 1.51 0.03 9.44
N TRP A 4 0.90 -1.14 9.65
CA TRP A 4 0.92 -2.26 8.72
C TRP A 4 0.28 -1.96 7.36
N GLN A 5 -0.65 -0.99 7.29
CA GLN A 5 -1.35 -0.60 6.05
C GLN A 5 -0.42 0.03 5.00
N TYR A 6 0.80 0.40 5.40
CA TYR A 6 1.72 1.20 4.60
C TYR A 6 2.90 0.40 4.06
N LYS A 7 2.90 -0.91 4.25
CA LYS A 7 3.98 -1.79 3.79
C LYS A 7 3.44 -3.14 3.35
N HIS A 8 4.22 -3.82 2.52
CA HIS A 8 3.90 -5.17 2.08
C HIS A 8 3.79 -6.12 3.30
N PRO A 9 2.83 -7.07 3.32
CA PRO A 9 2.64 -7.98 4.45
C PRO A 9 3.89 -8.73 4.91
N LYS A 10 4.77 -9.13 3.97
CA LYS A 10 6.09 -9.71 4.27
C LYS A 10 7.00 -8.90 5.22
N HIS A 11 6.72 -7.60 5.39
CA HIS A 11 7.47 -6.69 6.28
C HIS A 11 6.73 -6.38 7.57
N TRP A 12 5.61 -7.04 7.84
CA TRP A 12 4.89 -6.90 9.11
C TRP A 12 5.68 -7.55 10.24
N SER A 13 5.79 -6.81 11.34
CA SER A 13 6.18 -7.37 12.63
C SER A 13 5.10 -8.30 13.17
N ARG A 14 5.41 -9.09 14.20
CA ARG A 14 4.43 -9.97 14.86
C ARG A 14 3.23 -9.20 15.41
N SER A 15 3.46 -8.02 16.00
CA SER A 15 2.37 -7.15 16.48
C SER A 15 1.49 -6.65 15.34
N GLU A 16 2.08 -6.33 14.20
CA GLU A 16 1.33 -5.88 13.02
C GLU A 16 0.55 -7.00 12.34
N VAL A 17 1.05 -8.24 12.37
CA VAL A 17 0.28 -9.43 11.97
C VAL A 17 -0.95 -9.56 12.85
N LEU A 18 -0.80 -9.48 14.17
CA LEU A 18 -1.93 -9.55 15.10
C LEU A 18 -2.92 -8.41 14.87
N ASP A 19 -2.44 -7.17 14.74
CA ASP A 19 -3.29 -6.00 14.44
C ASP A 19 -4.09 -6.20 13.16
N TRP A 20 -3.46 -6.72 12.11
CA TRP A 20 -4.14 -7.01 10.84
C TRP A 20 -5.20 -8.10 11.00
N ILE A 21 -4.92 -9.15 11.76
CA ILE A 21 -5.87 -10.23 12.00
C ILE A 21 -7.11 -9.70 12.74
N PHE A 22 -6.93 -9.01 13.88
CA PHE A 22 -8.06 -8.47 14.64
C PHE A 22 -8.86 -7.47 13.83
N TRP A 23 -8.17 -6.59 13.10
CA TRP A 23 -8.84 -5.68 12.18
C TRP A 23 -9.65 -6.40 11.11
N SER A 24 -9.15 -7.52 10.58
CA SER A 24 -9.86 -8.30 9.55
C SER A 24 -11.15 -8.91 10.11
N ILE A 25 -11.12 -9.42 11.34
CA ILE A 25 -12.32 -9.94 12.03
C ILE A 25 -13.37 -8.83 12.20
N GLU A 26 -12.96 -7.67 12.70
CA GLU A 26 -13.85 -6.52 12.86
C GLU A 26 -14.41 -6.03 11.50
N ASN A 27 -13.56 -5.93 10.48
CA ASN A 27 -13.94 -5.42 9.16
C ASN A 27 -14.92 -6.34 8.42
N GLU A 28 -14.77 -7.65 8.59
CA GLU A 28 -15.70 -8.64 8.05
C GLU A 28 -16.93 -8.87 8.95
N ASN A 29 -17.06 -8.10 10.04
CA ASN A 29 -18.15 -8.20 11.02
C ASN A 29 -18.29 -9.63 11.60
N LEU A 30 -17.15 -10.27 11.89
CA LEU A 30 -17.06 -11.62 12.45
C LEU A 30 -17.02 -11.59 13.99
N ASP A 31 -17.48 -12.67 14.60
CA ASP A 31 -17.50 -12.81 16.07
C ASP A 31 -16.09 -13.08 16.62
N ALA A 32 -15.47 -12.04 17.18
CA ALA A 32 -14.15 -12.11 17.77
C ALA A 32 -14.02 -13.11 18.93
N SER A 33 -15.12 -13.45 19.63
CA SER A 33 -15.08 -14.43 20.73
C SER A 33 -14.81 -15.86 20.25
N ARG A 34 -15.05 -16.14 18.97
CA ARG A 34 -14.83 -17.45 18.35
C ARG A 34 -13.45 -17.60 17.74
N MET A 35 -12.66 -16.53 17.75
CA MET A 35 -11.41 -16.43 17.03
C MET A 35 -10.22 -16.77 17.94
N ARG A 36 -9.29 -17.61 17.46
CA ARG A 36 -8.07 -18.00 18.19
C ARG A 36 -6.86 -17.14 17.78
N GLY A 37 -6.88 -15.84 18.12
CA GLY A 37 -5.82 -14.90 17.74
C GLY A 37 -4.42 -15.24 18.26
N GLU A 38 -4.35 -15.85 19.44
CA GLU A 38 -3.11 -16.33 20.07
C GLU A 38 -2.35 -17.37 19.24
N ALA A 39 -3.02 -18.06 18.31
CA ALA A 39 -2.39 -19.01 17.39
C ALA A 39 -1.39 -18.35 16.41
N PHE A 40 -1.48 -17.01 16.26
CA PHE A 40 -0.63 -16.20 15.40
C PHE A 40 0.37 -15.31 16.16
N GLN A 41 0.42 -15.36 17.50
CA GLN A 41 1.23 -14.43 18.31
C GLN A 41 2.73 -14.43 17.99
N ASN A 42 3.25 -15.55 17.48
CA ASN A 42 4.66 -15.73 17.14
C ASN A 42 4.92 -15.71 15.64
N ILE A 43 3.94 -15.31 14.84
CA ILE A 43 4.01 -15.29 13.37
C ILE A 43 4.33 -13.88 12.91
N ASP A 44 5.45 -13.72 12.20
CA ASP A 44 5.76 -12.48 11.50
C ASP A 44 5.20 -12.47 10.06
N GLY A 45 5.36 -11.34 9.37
CA GLY A 45 4.85 -11.13 8.03
C GLY A 45 5.41 -12.09 6.99
N VAL A 46 6.68 -12.50 7.12
CA VAL A 46 7.32 -13.46 6.20
C VAL A 46 6.65 -14.81 6.36
N GLN A 47 6.59 -15.31 7.59
CA GLN A 47 5.94 -16.58 7.91
C GLN A 47 4.47 -16.58 7.50
N LEU A 48 3.75 -15.48 7.73
CA LEU A 48 2.35 -15.33 7.35
C LEU A 48 2.15 -15.44 5.82
N CYS A 49 2.98 -14.76 5.03
CA CYS A 49 2.90 -14.79 3.56
C CYS A 49 3.26 -16.15 2.95
N GLU A 50 4.06 -16.96 3.63
CA GLU A 50 4.47 -18.31 3.18
C GLU A 50 3.51 -19.42 3.63
N MET A 51 2.53 -19.12 4.48
CA MET A 51 1.54 -20.10 4.91
C MET A 51 0.58 -20.48 3.79
N THR A 52 0.20 -21.75 3.78
CA THR A 52 -0.89 -22.25 2.94
C THR A 52 -2.23 -22.10 3.67
N VAL A 53 -3.33 -22.24 2.93
CA VAL A 53 -4.69 -22.19 3.52
C VAL A 53 -4.88 -23.28 4.59
N GLU A 54 -4.27 -24.46 4.42
CA GLU A 54 -4.34 -25.55 5.39
C GLU A 54 -3.68 -25.17 6.72
N LYS A 55 -2.55 -24.47 6.67
CA LYS A 55 -1.87 -23.97 7.88
C LYS A 55 -2.70 -22.90 8.59
N PHE A 56 -3.39 -22.04 7.83
CA PHE A 56 -4.33 -21.07 8.39
C PHE A 56 -5.51 -21.77 9.07
N LEU A 57 -6.12 -22.76 8.42
CA LEU A 57 -7.23 -23.54 8.97
C LEU A 57 -6.84 -24.35 10.20
N GLN A 58 -5.62 -24.91 10.22
CA GLN A 58 -5.10 -25.64 11.38
C GLN A 58 -4.92 -24.70 12.58
N LYS A 59 -4.39 -23.49 12.35
CA LYS A 59 -4.20 -22.49 13.40
C LYS A 59 -5.52 -21.89 13.88
N GLU A 60 -6.41 -21.57 12.95
CA GLU A 60 -7.72 -20.98 13.24
C GLU A 60 -8.85 -21.63 12.42
N PRO A 61 -9.57 -22.60 13.01
CA PRO A 61 -10.58 -23.38 12.30
C PRO A 61 -11.85 -22.60 11.87
N ASN A 62 -12.26 -21.55 12.59
CA ASN A 62 -13.49 -20.83 12.24
C ASN A 62 -13.26 -19.82 11.11
N TYR A 63 -12.13 -19.09 11.15
CA TYR A 63 -11.89 -17.96 10.26
C TYR A 63 -10.60 -18.05 9.42
N GLY A 64 -9.82 -19.13 9.54
CA GLY A 64 -8.55 -19.29 8.83
C GLY A 64 -8.64 -19.14 7.32
N ALA A 65 -9.67 -19.73 6.69
CA ALA A 65 -9.89 -19.58 5.24
C ALA A 65 -10.19 -18.14 4.84
N ILE A 66 -10.99 -17.42 5.64
CA ILE A 66 -11.34 -16.01 5.39
C ILE A 66 -10.09 -15.14 5.52
N LEU A 67 -9.32 -15.30 6.60
CA LEU A 67 -8.06 -14.58 6.82
C LEU A 67 -7.07 -14.82 5.67
N PHE A 68 -6.92 -16.07 5.22
CA PHE A 68 -6.08 -16.41 4.09
C PHE A 68 -6.56 -15.73 2.79
N GLN A 69 -7.87 -15.69 2.54
CA GLN A 69 -8.46 -15.03 1.38
C GLN A 69 -8.21 -13.51 1.40
N ILE A 70 -8.39 -12.87 2.55
CA ILE A 70 -8.11 -11.43 2.74
C ILE A 70 -6.64 -11.13 2.47
N LEU A 71 -5.72 -11.91 3.05
CA LEU A 71 -4.28 -11.76 2.84
C LEU A 71 -3.91 -11.95 1.37
N SER A 72 -4.42 -12.99 0.74
CA SER A 72 -4.17 -13.30 -0.68
C SER A 72 -4.66 -12.18 -1.58
N SER A 73 -5.85 -11.64 -1.30
CA SER A 73 -6.44 -10.52 -2.04
C SER A 73 -5.62 -9.24 -1.87
N LEU A 74 -5.15 -8.98 -0.65
CA LEU A 74 -4.26 -7.85 -0.34
C LEU A 74 -2.94 -7.97 -1.12
N ILE A 75 -2.26 -9.12 -1.05
CA ILE A 75 -1.00 -9.35 -1.76
C ILE A 75 -1.20 -9.22 -3.27
N HIS A 76 -2.28 -9.78 -3.82
CA HIS A 76 -2.61 -9.68 -5.23
C HIS A 76 -2.81 -8.22 -5.66
N LYS A 77 -3.57 -7.44 -4.88
CA LYS A 77 -3.78 -6.01 -5.11
C LYS A 77 -2.46 -5.24 -5.09
N LEU A 78 -1.61 -5.49 -4.09
CA LEU A 78 -0.31 -4.82 -3.96
C LEU A 78 0.63 -5.16 -5.10
N LYS A 79 0.67 -6.43 -5.55
CA LYS A 79 1.48 -6.86 -6.70
C LYS A 79 1.11 -6.09 -7.97
N ASN A 80 -0.18 -5.90 -8.21
CA ASN A 80 -0.70 -5.26 -9.43
C ASN A 80 -0.83 -3.73 -9.37
N GLN A 81 -0.65 -3.10 -8.19
CA GLN A 81 -0.76 -1.65 -8.07
C GLN A 81 0.30 -0.92 -8.92
N LEU A 82 -0.09 0.12 -9.65
CA LEU A 82 0.85 0.92 -10.44
C LEU A 82 1.42 2.09 -9.61
N LEU A 83 2.64 2.55 -9.94
CA LEU A 83 3.31 3.63 -9.19
C LEU A 83 2.46 4.91 -9.13
N TRP A 84 1.92 5.34 -10.26
CA TRP A 84 1.12 6.57 -10.32
C TRP A 84 -0.16 6.49 -9.46
N GLU A 85 -0.75 5.29 -9.36
CA GLU A 85 -1.91 5.04 -8.51
C GLU A 85 -1.53 5.07 -7.03
N PHE A 86 -0.44 4.39 -6.69
CA PHE A 86 0.13 4.40 -5.35
C PHE A 86 0.45 5.81 -4.86
N LEU A 87 1.06 6.64 -5.70
CA LEU A 87 1.37 8.03 -5.33
C LEU A 87 0.10 8.85 -5.09
N TYR A 88 -0.96 8.62 -5.86
CA TYR A 88 -2.24 9.27 -5.62
C TYR A 88 -2.90 8.79 -4.32
N ASP A 89 -2.89 7.48 -4.06
CA ASP A 89 -3.39 6.91 -2.81
C ASP A 89 -2.60 7.43 -1.59
N ALA A 90 -1.27 7.58 -1.74
CA ALA A 90 -0.41 8.18 -0.73
C ALA A 90 -0.75 9.66 -0.47
N LEU A 91 -1.07 10.45 -1.50
CA LEU A 91 -1.49 11.85 -1.32
C LEU A 91 -2.79 12.00 -0.52
N LYS A 92 -3.69 11.02 -0.56
CA LYS A 92 -4.93 11.01 0.22
C LYS A 92 -4.74 10.54 1.66
N ASN A 93 -3.58 10.02 1.99
CA ASN A 93 -3.36 9.33 3.24
C ASN A 93 -2.61 10.24 4.23
N PRO A 94 -3.16 10.51 5.43
CA PRO A 94 -2.52 11.39 6.41
C PRO A 94 -1.21 10.84 6.98
N GLY A 95 -0.96 9.52 6.86
CA GLY A 95 0.33 8.91 7.20
C GLY A 95 1.45 9.29 6.23
N TYR A 96 1.10 9.68 5.00
CA TYR A 96 2.06 10.08 3.97
C TYR A 96 2.06 11.58 3.68
N ASN A 97 0.89 12.20 3.60
CA ASN A 97 0.71 13.61 3.31
C ASN A 97 0.51 14.41 4.61
N PRO A 98 1.34 15.45 4.89
CA PRO A 98 2.30 16.10 3.99
C PRO A 98 3.76 15.67 4.14
N ARG A 99 4.05 14.70 5.01
CA ARG A 99 5.43 14.37 5.44
C ARG A 99 6.35 13.89 4.31
N PHE A 100 5.88 12.96 3.47
CA PHE A 100 6.69 12.37 2.40
C PHE A 100 6.32 12.93 1.03
N LEU A 101 5.03 13.20 0.81
CA LEU A 101 4.45 13.67 -0.44
C LEU A 101 3.29 14.62 -0.10
N LYS A 102 3.10 15.72 -0.83
CA LYS A 102 2.00 16.64 -0.53
C LYS A 102 1.36 17.22 -1.79
N TRP A 103 0.06 17.52 -1.70
CA TRP A 103 -0.58 18.41 -2.65
C TRP A 103 -0.01 19.83 -2.51
N GLU A 104 0.38 20.43 -3.62
CA GLU A 104 0.58 21.89 -3.70
C GLU A 104 -0.68 22.57 -4.25
N ASN A 105 -1.39 21.89 -5.14
CA ASN A 105 -2.73 22.24 -5.58
C ASN A 105 -3.48 20.96 -5.94
N GLU A 106 -4.35 20.49 -5.04
CA GLU A 106 -5.11 19.24 -5.24
C GLU A 106 -6.10 19.35 -6.39
N VAL A 107 -6.72 20.51 -6.59
CA VAL A 107 -7.69 20.75 -7.67
C VAL A 107 -7.04 20.59 -9.03
N GLU A 108 -5.85 21.17 -9.20
CA GLU A 108 -5.06 21.08 -10.43
C GLU A 108 -4.22 19.78 -10.51
N GLY A 109 -4.24 18.94 -9.48
CA GLY A 109 -3.45 17.71 -9.43
C GLY A 109 -1.94 17.92 -9.27
N ILE A 110 -1.49 19.08 -8.81
CA ILE A 110 -0.08 19.41 -8.61
C ILE A 110 0.38 18.94 -7.23
N PHE A 111 1.42 18.13 -7.19
CA PHE A 111 1.98 17.59 -5.97
C PHE A 111 3.51 17.62 -5.97
N ARG A 112 4.08 17.52 -4.77
CA ARG A 112 5.53 17.56 -4.51
C ARG A 112 5.97 16.36 -3.68
N PHE A 113 7.14 15.81 -4.01
CA PHE A 113 7.91 14.98 -3.07
C PHE A 113 8.62 15.87 -2.04
N VAL A 114 8.34 15.62 -0.76
CA VAL A 114 8.98 16.29 0.39
C VAL A 114 10.19 15.47 0.86
N GLN A 115 10.03 14.15 0.97
CA GLN A 115 11.10 13.20 1.28
C GLN A 115 11.17 12.14 0.19
N SER A 116 11.82 12.48 -0.93
CA SER A 116 11.81 11.69 -2.16
C SER A 116 12.41 10.29 -2.00
N GLU A 117 13.53 10.15 -1.28
CA GLU A 117 14.15 8.84 -1.04
C GLU A 117 13.29 7.94 -0.15
N MET A 118 12.70 8.50 0.92
CA MET A 118 11.79 7.74 1.78
C MET A 118 10.59 7.19 0.99
N MET A 119 10.02 8.00 0.10
CA MET A 119 8.91 7.56 -0.75
C MET A 119 9.32 6.47 -1.75
N ALA A 120 10.56 6.54 -2.26
CA ALA A 120 11.11 5.51 -3.13
C ALA A 120 11.35 4.20 -2.38
N ASN A 121 11.84 4.26 -1.14
CA ASN A 121 12.03 3.09 -0.28
C ASN A 121 10.70 2.41 0.02
N VAL A 122 9.66 3.17 0.41
CA VAL A 122 8.32 2.61 0.62
C VAL A 122 7.80 1.91 -0.62
N TRP A 123 7.95 2.52 -1.81
CA TRP A 123 7.57 1.87 -3.07
C TRP A 123 8.40 0.61 -3.35
N GLY A 124 9.69 0.63 -3.03
CA GLY A 124 10.59 -0.52 -3.12
C GLY A 124 10.13 -1.68 -2.24
N GLU A 125 9.90 -1.44 -0.97
CA GLU A 125 9.38 -2.43 -0.01
C GLU A 125 8.05 -3.02 -0.49
N LEU A 126 7.13 -2.17 -0.98
CA LEU A 126 5.84 -2.57 -1.52
C LEU A 126 5.98 -3.54 -2.71
N LYS A 127 6.98 -3.29 -3.56
CA LYS A 127 7.26 -4.07 -4.77
C LYS A 127 8.31 -5.15 -4.60
N ASN A 128 8.75 -5.41 -3.37
CA ASN A 128 9.84 -6.33 -3.10
C ASN A 128 11.10 -6.02 -3.94
N ASN A 129 11.44 -4.73 -4.06
CA ASN A 129 12.58 -4.24 -4.81
C ASN A 129 13.46 -3.37 -3.92
N GLU A 130 14.43 -4.02 -3.26
CA GLU A 130 15.39 -3.39 -2.34
C GLU A 130 16.31 -2.37 -3.01
N ASN A 131 16.44 -2.44 -4.34
CA ASN A 131 17.28 -1.53 -5.13
C ASN A 131 16.52 -0.29 -5.64
N MET A 132 15.27 -0.07 -5.20
CA MET A 132 14.50 1.11 -5.56
C MET A 132 15.10 2.37 -4.93
N ASN A 133 15.20 3.45 -5.71
CA ASN A 133 15.63 4.77 -5.24
C ASN A 133 14.88 5.85 -6.02
N TYR A 134 15.00 7.12 -5.61
CA TYR A 134 14.25 8.18 -6.26
C TYR A 134 14.64 8.38 -7.73
N GLU A 135 15.88 8.13 -8.11
CA GLU A 135 16.32 8.23 -9.50
C GLU A 135 15.52 7.28 -10.42
N LYS A 136 15.40 6.00 -10.01
CA LYS A 136 14.62 4.98 -10.71
C LYS A 136 13.12 5.28 -10.68
N LEU A 137 12.59 5.68 -9.52
CA LEU A 137 11.19 6.06 -9.38
C LEU A 137 10.85 7.25 -10.29
N SER A 138 11.66 8.30 -10.24
CA SER A 138 11.48 9.49 -11.08
C SER A 138 11.62 9.17 -12.57
N ARG A 139 12.42 8.17 -12.96
CA ARG A 139 12.49 7.68 -14.34
C ARG A 139 11.14 7.12 -14.78
N ALA A 140 10.52 6.26 -13.99
CA ALA A 140 9.17 5.76 -14.24
C ALA A 140 8.14 6.91 -14.33
N MET A 141 8.24 7.91 -13.45
CA MET A 141 7.40 9.11 -13.50
C MET A 141 7.56 9.88 -14.82
N ARG A 142 8.79 10.05 -15.33
CA ARG A 142 9.02 10.69 -16.63
C ARG A 142 8.40 9.91 -17.79
N HIS A 143 8.30 8.58 -17.70
CA HIS A 143 7.60 7.79 -18.72
C HIS A 143 6.08 8.06 -18.73
N TYR A 144 5.50 8.49 -17.62
CA TYR A 144 4.07 8.84 -17.54
C TYR A 144 3.69 10.09 -18.32
N TYR A 145 4.64 10.96 -18.67
CA TYR A 145 4.38 12.12 -19.53
C TYR A 145 3.88 11.69 -20.91
N ARG A 146 4.58 10.75 -21.56
CA ARG A 146 4.18 10.26 -22.89
C ARG A 146 2.89 9.44 -22.85
N ARG A 147 2.52 8.90 -21.68
CA ARG A 147 1.30 8.13 -21.48
C ARG A 147 0.10 9.01 -21.10
N GLY A 148 0.28 10.33 -21.01
CA GLY A 148 -0.78 11.26 -20.61
C GLY A 148 -1.29 11.03 -19.18
N ILE A 149 -0.51 10.37 -18.32
CA ILE A 149 -0.86 10.15 -16.90
C ILE A 149 -0.39 11.33 -16.05
N LEU A 150 0.79 11.87 -16.38
CA LEU A 150 1.34 13.06 -15.74
C LEU A 150 1.62 14.15 -16.78
N GLU A 151 1.58 15.39 -16.31
CA GLU A 151 2.00 16.58 -17.03
C GLU A 151 3.30 17.11 -16.41
N ARG A 152 4.18 17.67 -17.26
CA ARG A 152 5.43 18.26 -16.81
C ARG A 152 5.17 19.64 -16.20
N VAL A 153 5.81 19.92 -15.06
CA VAL A 153 5.81 21.23 -14.42
C VAL A 153 7.18 21.86 -14.63
N GLU A 154 7.29 22.79 -15.58
CA GLU A 154 8.57 23.35 -16.01
C GLU A 154 9.30 24.09 -14.89
N GLY A 155 10.63 23.91 -14.81
CA GLY A 155 11.50 24.58 -13.84
C GLY A 155 11.33 24.15 -12.37
N ARG A 156 10.39 23.25 -12.05
CA ARG A 156 10.07 22.89 -10.67
C ARG A 156 10.57 21.49 -10.31
N ARG A 157 11.67 21.43 -9.54
CA ARG A 157 12.23 20.18 -9.02
C ARG A 157 11.27 19.50 -8.03
N LEU A 158 11.18 18.18 -8.14
CA LEU A 158 10.34 17.31 -7.29
C LEU A 158 8.83 17.57 -7.37
N VAL A 159 8.39 18.36 -8.35
CA VAL A 159 6.97 18.68 -8.58
C VAL A 159 6.49 17.98 -9.82
N TYR A 160 5.30 17.41 -9.71
CA TYR A 160 4.62 16.69 -10.77
C TYR A 160 3.15 17.09 -10.77
N LYS A 161 2.49 16.91 -11.91
CA LYS A 161 1.06 17.16 -12.06
C LYS A 161 0.39 15.93 -12.62
N PHE A 162 -0.66 15.43 -11.97
CA PHE A 162 -1.54 14.44 -12.59
C PHE A 162 -2.34 15.09 -13.71
N SER A 163 -2.47 14.41 -14.84
CA SER A 163 -3.38 14.88 -15.88
C SER A 163 -4.83 14.79 -15.38
N ARG A 164 -5.69 15.64 -15.94
CA ARG A 164 -7.14 15.60 -15.63
C ARG A 164 -7.74 14.20 -15.84
N ASN A 165 -7.41 13.56 -16.95
CA ASN A 165 -7.89 12.21 -17.28
C ASN A 165 -7.43 11.16 -16.25
N ALA A 166 -6.19 11.27 -15.75
CA ALA A 166 -5.68 10.37 -14.72
C ALA A 166 -6.46 10.53 -13.40
N ILE A 167 -6.74 11.77 -12.99
CA ILE A 167 -7.52 12.07 -11.77
C ILE A 167 -8.94 11.52 -11.91
N GLU A 168 -9.60 11.73 -13.04
CA GLU A 168 -10.94 11.21 -13.31
C GLU A 168 -10.96 9.67 -13.23
N LYS A 169 -9.98 9.00 -13.84
CA LYS A 169 -9.83 7.54 -13.74
C LYS A 169 -9.65 7.06 -12.29
N LEU A 170 -8.86 7.76 -11.48
CA LEU A 170 -8.62 7.40 -10.07
C LEU A 170 -9.85 7.62 -9.19
N LYS A 171 -10.65 8.65 -9.47
CA LYS A 171 -11.93 8.90 -8.79
C LYS A 171 -12.95 7.80 -9.07
N LEU A 172 -13.01 7.29 -10.30
CA LEU A 172 -13.91 6.18 -10.66
C LEU A 172 -13.53 4.85 -9.99
N ARG A 173 -12.26 4.61 -9.70
CA ARG A 173 -11.78 3.40 -8.99
C ARG A 173 -12.17 3.35 -7.51
N SER A 174 -12.50 4.51 -6.92
CA SER A 174 -12.80 4.63 -5.49
C SER A 174 -14.30 4.57 -5.17
N LYS A 175 -15.14 4.31 -6.18
CA LYS A 175 -16.56 3.95 -6.07
C LYS A 175 -16.70 2.45 -6.25
#